data_AF-A0A662SMG9-F1
#
_entry.id   AF-A0A662SMG9-F1
#
_cell.length_a   1.000
_cell.length_b   1.000
_cell.length_c   1.000
_cell.angle_alpha   90.00
_cell.angle_beta   90.00
_cell.angle_gamma   90.00
#
_symmetry.space_group_name_H-M   'P 1'
#
loop_
_entity.id
_entity.type
_entity.pdbx_description
1 polymer ?
#
loop_
_entity_poly.entity_id
_entity_poly.type
_entity_poly.pdbx_seq_one_letter_code
_entity_poly.pdbx_strand_id
1 'polypeptide(L)'
;MTCEEIISEEIMRVEPERNQIPFYLVDAIIQVPYGAHPTAVYKYYDYDPEHYAVYIRAAKAGQEAFEKYLEEYVYSVDGISEYLKKIGGEEKLDRLKADSILGYSTQIRRGEPFR
;
A
#
# COMPACT_ATOMS: atom_id res chain seq x y z
N MET A 1 9.74 -11.44 -1.20
CA MET A 1 9.40 -10.31 -0.31
C MET A 1 9.30 -9.05 -1.15
N THR A 2 8.21 -8.30 -1.03
CA THR A 2 8.10 -6.95 -1.60
C THR A 2 8.52 -5.90 -0.56
N CYS A 3 9.06 -4.78 -1.01
CA CYS A 3 9.45 -3.68 -0.11
C CYS A 3 9.27 -2.31 -0.78
N GLU A 4 9.15 -1.27 0.04
CA GLU A 4 9.04 0.11 -0.42
C GLU A 4 10.36 0.64 -1.00
N GLU A 5 11.48 0.24 -0.38
CA GLU A 5 12.82 0.71 -0.73
C GLU A 5 13.82 -0.44 -0.63
N ILE A 6 14.82 -0.42 -1.52
CA ILE A 6 16.01 -1.26 -1.44
C ILE A 6 17.19 -0.34 -1.12
N ILE A 7 17.84 -0.58 0.01
CA ILE A 7 19.02 0.15 0.48
C ILE A 7 20.27 -0.72 0.38
N SER A 8 21.45 -0.11 0.45
CA SER A 8 22.71 -0.86 0.42
C SER A 8 22.92 -1.67 1.70
N GLU A 9 23.68 -2.77 1.60
CA GLU A 9 24.06 -3.57 2.75
C GLU A 9 24.84 -2.77 3.81
N GLU A 10 25.64 -1.78 3.37
CA GLU A 10 26.40 -0.92 4.26
C GLU A 10 25.47 -0.16 5.22
N ILE A 11 24.36 0.39 4.71
CA ILE A 11 23.34 1.08 5.52
C ILE A 11 22.66 0.07 6.47
N MET A 12 22.30 -1.11 5.97
CA MET A 12 21.66 -2.16 6.80
C MET A 12 22.55 -2.67 7.94
N ARG A 13 23.88 -2.56 7.81
CA ARG A 13 24.86 -2.97 8.83
C ARG A 13 25.10 -1.90 9.91
N VAL A 14 24.60 -0.68 9.74
CA VAL A 14 24.72 0.39 10.75
C VAL A 14 23.88 0.07 11.99
N GLU A 15 22.67 -0.44 11.79
CA GLU A 15 21.71 -0.82 12.85
C GLU A 15 21.24 -2.28 12.64
N PRO A 16 22.14 -3.28 12.79
CA PRO A 16 21.85 -4.67 12.42
C PRO A 16 20.72 -5.30 13.25
N GLU A 17 20.47 -4.83 14.47
CA GLU A 17 19.36 -5.22 15.33
C GLU A 17 17.98 -4.86 14.76
N ARG A 18 17.91 -3.94 13.79
CA ARG A 18 16.68 -3.59 13.09
C ARG A 18 16.34 -4.54 11.95
N ASN A 19 17.28 -5.39 11.51
CA ASN A 19 17.04 -6.37 10.45
C ASN A 19 16.19 -7.53 10.99
N GLN A 20 14.92 -7.59 10.59
CA GLN A 20 13.95 -8.56 11.13
C GLN A 20 14.00 -9.93 10.45
N ILE A 21 14.49 -10.00 9.20
CA ILE A 21 14.45 -11.22 8.38
C ILE A 21 15.86 -11.52 7.85
N PRO A 22 16.44 -12.68 8.19
CA PRO A 22 17.73 -13.12 7.63
C PRO A 22 17.68 -13.42 6.13
N PHE A 23 18.77 -13.12 5.41
CA PHE A 23 18.86 -13.26 3.94
C PHE A 23 18.59 -14.68 3.42
N TYR A 24 18.98 -15.71 4.17
CA TYR A 24 18.84 -17.11 3.75
C TYR A 24 17.39 -17.62 3.83
N LEU A 25 16.46 -16.83 4.38
CA LEU A 25 15.02 -17.12 4.36
C LEU A 25 14.30 -16.42 3.18
N VAL A 26 15.02 -15.70 2.33
CA VAL A 26 14.45 -14.85 1.28
C VAL A 26 15.03 -15.22 -0.08
N ASP A 27 14.19 -15.76 -0.96
CA ASP A 27 14.59 -16.09 -2.33
C ASP A 27 14.59 -14.88 -3.28
N ALA A 28 13.69 -13.92 -3.04
CA ALA A 28 13.51 -12.75 -3.91
C ALA A 28 13.12 -11.49 -3.13
N ILE A 29 13.72 -10.36 -3.51
CA ILE A 29 13.41 -9.02 -3.03
C ILE A 29 12.97 -8.18 -4.23
N ILE A 30 11.79 -7.57 -4.16
CA ILE A 30 11.22 -6.79 -5.25
C ILE A 30 10.79 -5.44 -4.69
N GLN A 31 11.31 -4.35 -5.25
CA GLN A 31 10.88 -3.00 -4.88
C GLN A 31 9.51 -2.73 -5.52
N VAL A 32 8.49 -2.54 -4.68
CA VAL A 32 7.11 -2.25 -5.09
C VAL A 32 6.59 -1.13 -4.19
N PRO A 33 6.88 0.14 -4.50
CA PRO A 33 6.38 1.27 -3.72
C PRO A 33 4.85 1.28 -3.70
N TYR A 34 4.26 1.54 -2.53
CA TYR A 34 2.83 1.40 -2.26
C TYR A 34 2.28 -0.01 -2.47
N GLY A 35 3.13 -1.04 -2.40
CA GLY A 35 2.76 -2.43 -2.68
C GLY A 35 1.81 -3.04 -1.66
N ALA A 36 1.67 -2.43 -0.48
CA ALA A 36 0.70 -2.86 0.54
C ALA A 36 -0.62 -2.07 0.51
N HIS A 37 -0.80 -1.11 -0.42
CA HIS A 37 -2.10 -0.44 -0.60
C HIS A 37 -3.22 -1.48 -0.82
N PRO A 38 -4.41 -1.32 -0.23
CA PRO A 38 -4.94 -0.15 0.49
C PRO A 38 -4.59 -0.08 1.99
N THR A 39 -3.76 -0.99 2.49
CA THR A 39 -3.32 -1.00 3.90
C THR A 39 -2.19 0.00 4.15
N ALA A 40 -1.84 0.24 5.43
CA ALA A 40 -0.79 1.19 5.81
C ALA A 40 0.59 0.52 5.87
N VAL A 41 1.64 1.28 5.57
CA VAL A 41 3.04 0.92 5.85
C VAL A 41 3.66 1.98 6.75
N TYR A 42 4.00 1.59 7.97
CA TYR A 42 4.49 2.50 9.00
C TYR A 42 5.63 3.39 8.48
N LYS A 43 5.53 4.71 8.71
CA LYS A 43 6.44 5.77 8.23
C LYS A 43 6.52 6.01 6.71
N TYR A 44 5.88 5.19 5.87
CA TYR A 44 5.83 5.43 4.43
C TYR A 44 4.50 6.08 4.04
N TYR A 45 3.39 5.42 4.36
CA TYR A 45 2.05 5.91 4.05
C TYR A 45 1.00 5.24 4.95
N ASP A 46 -0.12 5.93 5.09
CA ASP A 46 -1.27 5.49 5.86
C ASP A 46 -2.30 4.81 4.95
N TYR A 47 -3.29 4.12 5.53
CA TYR A 47 -4.24 3.31 4.77
C TYR A 47 -5.18 4.16 3.92
N ASP A 48 -5.74 3.60 2.84
CA ASP A 48 -6.70 4.30 1.98
C ASP A 48 -8.15 3.99 2.38
N PRO A 49 -8.80 4.85 3.19
CA PRO A 49 -10.17 4.61 3.63
C PRO A 49 -11.18 4.54 2.48
N GLU A 50 -10.94 5.30 1.40
CA GLU A 50 -11.86 5.37 0.29
C GLU A 50 -11.81 4.09 -0.54
N HIS A 51 -10.61 3.57 -0.82
CA HIS A 51 -10.48 2.31 -1.53
C HIS A 51 -10.97 1.12 -0.70
N TYR A 52 -10.78 1.15 0.63
CA TYR A 52 -11.44 0.18 1.52
C TYR A 52 -12.96 0.20 1.39
N ALA A 53 -13.58 1.39 1.33
CA ALA A 53 -15.02 1.50 1.15
C ALA A 53 -15.48 0.90 -0.19
N VAL A 54 -14.72 1.11 -1.27
CA VAL A 54 -14.98 0.48 -2.58
C VAL A 54 -14.94 -1.04 -2.49
N TYR A 55 -13.86 -1.60 -1.93
CA TYR A 55 -13.71 -3.05 -1.74
C TYR A 55 -14.84 -3.64 -0.89
N ILE A 56 -15.13 -3.03 0.27
CA ILE A 56 -16.16 -3.52 1.21
C ILE A 56 -17.55 -3.48 0.57
N ARG A 57 -17.88 -2.42 -0.18
CA ARG A 57 -19.17 -2.31 -0.88
C ARG A 57 -19.29 -3.41 -1.95
N ALA A 58 -18.26 -3.61 -2.76
CA ALA A 58 -18.26 -4.66 -3.79
C ALA A 58 -18.41 -6.06 -3.16
N ALA A 59 -17.62 -6.36 -2.13
CA ALA A 59 -17.67 -7.65 -1.44
C ALA A 59 -19.03 -7.94 -0.78
N LYS A 60 -19.70 -6.91 -0.23
CA LYS A 60 -21.03 -7.05 0.39
C LYS A 60 -22.16 -7.17 -0.62
N ALA A 61 -22.01 -6.61 -1.81
CA ALA A 61 -23.06 -6.59 -2.84
C ALA A 61 -23.23 -7.95 -3.56
N GLY A 62 -22.32 -8.90 -3.35
CA GLY A 62 -22.40 -10.26 -3.89
C GLY A 62 -21.41 -10.50 -5.04
N GLN A 63 -21.44 -11.73 -5.57
CA GLN A 63 -20.42 -12.24 -6.49
C GLN A 63 -20.23 -11.36 -7.73
N GLU A 64 -21.29 -10.99 -8.44
CA GLU A 64 -21.18 -10.21 -9.68
C GLU A 64 -20.53 -8.83 -9.45
N ALA A 65 -20.86 -8.17 -8.33
CA ALA A 65 -20.27 -6.89 -7.98
C ALA A 65 -18.79 -7.02 -7.60
N PHE A 66 -18.42 -8.10 -6.92
CA PHE A 66 -17.03 -8.37 -6.56
C PHE A 66 -16.18 -8.76 -7.77
N GLU A 67 -16.73 -9.53 -8.71
CA GLU A 67 -16.07 -9.85 -9.99
C GLU A 67 -15.76 -8.58 -10.79
N LYS A 68 -16.69 -7.61 -10.83
CA LYS A 68 -16.44 -6.29 -11.46
C LYS A 68 -15.32 -5.52 -10.77
N TYR A 69 -15.25 -5.57 -9.44
CA TYR A 69 -14.14 -4.96 -8.68
C TYR A 69 -12.80 -5.59 -9.05
N LEU A 70 -12.73 -6.92 -9.10
CA LEU A 70 -11.51 -7.63 -9.48
C LEU A 70 -11.12 -7.35 -10.94
N GLU A 71 -12.10 -7.32 -11.84
CA GLU A 71 -11.86 -6.94 -13.23
C GLU A 71 -11.24 -5.54 -13.32
N GLU A 72 -11.82 -4.56 -12.63
CA GLU A 72 -11.37 -3.17 -12.68
C GLU A 72 -9.99 -2.96 -12.06
N TYR A 73 -9.72 -3.52 -10.88
CA TYR A 73 -8.53 -3.18 -10.09
C TYR A 73 -7.43 -4.25 -10.10
N VAL A 74 -7.69 -5.45 -10.61
CA VAL A 74 -6.75 -6.58 -10.57
C VAL A 74 -6.47 -7.12 -11.97
N TYR A 75 -7.49 -7.49 -12.74
CA TYR A 75 -7.30 -8.18 -14.02
C TYR A 75 -7.05 -7.23 -15.20
N SER A 76 -7.67 -6.04 -15.18
CA SER A 76 -7.50 -5.01 -16.21
C SER A 76 -6.47 -3.93 -15.84
N VAL A 77 -5.40 -4.30 -15.12
CA VAL A 77 -4.27 -3.39 -14.83
C VAL A 77 -2.94 -4.08 -15.13
N ASP A 78 -2.04 -3.40 -15.83
CA ASP A 78 -0.69 -3.87 -16.12
C ASP A 78 0.28 -3.46 -15.00
N GLY A 79 0.09 -4.10 -13.84
CA GLY A 79 0.94 -3.94 -12.66
C GLY A 79 0.61 -2.73 -11.78
N ILE A 80 1.47 -2.54 -10.76
CA ILE A 80 1.18 -1.63 -9.65
C ILE A 80 1.07 -0.16 -10.09
N SER A 81 1.85 0.27 -11.08
CA SER A 81 1.83 1.68 -11.52
C SER A 81 0.48 2.05 -12.14
N GLU A 82 -0.10 1.17 -12.95
CA GLU A 82 -1.43 1.41 -13.54
C GLU A 82 -2.52 1.35 -12.48
N TYR A 83 -2.44 0.39 -11.56
CA TYR A 83 -3.32 0.32 -10.40
C TYR A 83 -3.31 1.64 -9.59
N LEU A 84 -2.12 2.14 -9.22
CA LEU A 84 -1.97 3.35 -8.42
C LEU A 84 -2.48 4.60 -9.17
N LYS A 85 -2.30 4.66 -10.50
CA LYS A 85 -2.92 5.71 -11.33
C LYS A 85 -4.45 5.63 -11.28
N LYS A 86 -5.02 4.42 -11.35
CA LYS A 86 -6.47 4.19 -11.37
C LYS A 86 -7.15 4.59 -10.05
N ILE A 87 -6.53 4.36 -8.89
CA ILE A 87 -7.10 4.73 -7.59
C ILE A 87 -7.02 6.24 -7.25
N GLY A 88 -6.40 7.05 -8.12
CA GLY A 88 -6.30 8.50 -7.94
C GLY A 88 -4.91 9.09 -8.17
N GLY A 89 -3.91 8.26 -8.51
CA GLY A 89 -2.57 8.73 -8.91
C GLY A 89 -1.86 9.54 -7.84
N GLU A 90 -0.93 10.40 -8.28
CA GLU A 90 -0.03 11.17 -7.41
C GLU A 90 -0.77 11.97 -6.32
N GLU A 91 -1.88 12.62 -6.66
CA GLU A 91 -2.68 13.39 -5.69
C GLU A 91 -3.18 12.51 -4.54
N LYS A 92 -3.63 11.29 -4.83
CA LYS A 92 -4.03 10.32 -3.80
C LYS A 92 -2.81 9.89 -2.99
N LEU A 93 -1.71 9.53 -3.64
CA LEU A 93 -0.50 9.04 -2.97
C LEU A 93 0.12 10.08 -2.03
N ASP A 94 0.11 11.35 -2.42
CA ASP A 94 0.59 12.47 -1.60
C ASP A 94 -0.26 12.68 -0.34
N ARG A 95 -1.58 12.50 -0.44
CA ARG A 95 -2.46 12.53 0.74
C ARG A 95 -2.22 11.35 1.67
N LEU A 96 -1.90 10.17 1.14
CA LEU A 96 -1.64 8.98 1.96
C LEU A 96 -0.25 9.01 2.60
N LYS A 97 0.69 9.77 2.04
CA LYS A 97 2.07 9.84 2.51
C LYS A 97 2.16 10.19 3.99
N ALA A 98 2.96 9.41 4.72
CA ALA A 98 3.16 9.62 6.13
C ALA A 98 3.95 10.91 6.39
N ASP A 99 3.57 11.63 7.44
CA ASP A 99 4.40 12.70 7.97
C ASP A 99 5.69 12.12 8.57
N SER A 100 6.82 12.77 8.28
CA SER A 100 8.15 12.29 8.68
C SER A 100 8.37 12.23 10.20
N ILE A 101 7.64 13.04 10.97
CA ILE A 101 7.75 13.12 12.43
C ILE A 101 6.72 12.19 13.07
N LEU A 102 5.48 12.22 12.59
CA LEU A 102 4.38 11.47 13.21
C LEU A 102 4.29 10.01 12.77
N GLY A 103 4.83 9.67 11.59
CA GLY A 103 4.84 8.31 11.04
C GLY A 103 3.51 7.85 10.44
N TYR A 104 2.54 8.75 10.30
CA TYR A 104 1.24 8.54 9.65
C TYR A 104 0.78 9.81 8.92
N SER A 105 -0.21 9.70 8.02
CA SER A 105 -0.72 10.88 7.30
C SER A 105 -1.66 11.71 8.15
N THR A 106 -1.44 13.02 8.19
CA THR A 106 -2.33 14.00 8.84
C THR A 106 -3.49 14.46 7.93
N GLN A 107 -3.48 14.06 6.66
CA GLN A 107 -4.46 14.49 5.66
C GLN A 107 -5.64 13.53 5.56
N ILE A 108 -5.54 12.35 6.18
CA ILE A 108 -6.60 11.34 6.17
C ILE A 108 -7.62 11.66 7.26
N ARG A 109 -8.90 11.71 6.87
CA ARG A 109 -10.01 11.84 7.82
C ARG A 109 -10.20 10.52 8.57
N ARG A 110 -10.04 10.55 9.89
CA ARG A 110 -10.22 9.40 10.78
C ARG A 110 -11.50 9.56 11.59
N GLY A 111 -12.22 8.46 11.81
CA GLY A 111 -13.34 8.41 12.77
C GLY A 111 -14.74 8.68 12.21
N GLU A 112 -14.89 8.96 10.91
CA GLU A 112 -16.20 8.96 10.26
C GLU A 112 -16.48 7.58 9.64
N PRO A 113 -17.70 7.02 9.80
CA PRO A 113 -18.07 5.77 9.14
C PRO A 113 -17.92 5.92 7.62
N PHE A 114 -17.35 4.91 6.97
CA PHE A 114 -17.32 4.79 5.51
C PHE A 114 -18.77 4.82 4.99
N ARG A 115 -19.23 5.99 4.50
CA ARG A 115 -20.55 6.13 3.87
C ARG A 115 -20.53 5.57 2.45
#